data_AF-A0A058Z7H8-F1
#
_entry.id   AF-A0A058Z7H8-F1
#
_cell.length_a   1.000
_cell.length_b   1.000
_cell.length_c   1.000
_cell.angle_alpha   90.00
_cell.angle_beta   90.00
_cell.angle_gamma   90.00
#
_symmetry.space_group_name_H-M   'P 1'
#
loop_
_entity.id
_entity.type
_entity.pdbx_description
1 polymer ?
#
loop_
_entity_poly.entity_id
_entity_poly.type
_entity_poly.pdbx_seq_one_letter_code
_entity_poly.pdbx_strand_id
1 'polypeptide(L)'
;MTTLIQVCSRLFIVWSIGYSIEQSQSHWSFTTMVVSWCITEVIRYVYYAFNLIGGVPSLITWLRYTTFFILYPTGAGSEFVFAYCALPFIQNIYLYYFVCFTLVLYFPLFPVQYFHMISQRRKYLGRGRSSGKAKTQ
;
A
#
# COMPACT_ATOMS: atom_id res chain seq x y z
N MET A 1 11.24 3.63 11.41
CA MET A 1 12.30 3.27 10.44
C MET A 1 11.75 2.79 9.10
N THR A 2 10.72 1.94 9.05
CA THR A 2 10.15 1.51 7.75
C THR A 2 9.28 2.55 7.04
N THR A 3 8.65 3.50 7.74
CA THR A 3 7.75 4.50 7.12
C THR A 3 8.47 5.47 6.21
N LEU A 4 9.64 5.98 6.62
CA LEU A 4 10.43 6.89 5.81
C LEU A 4 10.92 6.19 4.53
N ILE A 5 11.40 4.96 4.65
CA ILE A 5 11.80 4.11 3.51
C ILE A 5 10.60 3.83 2.59
N GLN A 6 9.42 3.55 3.14
CA GLN A 6 8.19 3.32 2.37
C GLN A 6 7.74 4.57 1.60
N VAL A 7 7.87 5.76 2.21
CA VAL A 7 7.53 7.03 1.55
C VAL A 7 8.57 7.38 0.49
N CYS A 8 9.87 7.25 0.79
CA CYS A 8 10.95 7.47 -0.16
C CYS A 8 10.85 6.54 -1.37
N SER A 9 10.49 5.26 -1.17
CA SER A 9 10.25 4.31 -2.26
C SER A 9 9.12 4.77 -3.19
N ARG A 10 8.03 5.34 -2.65
CA ARG A 10 6.90 5.85 -3.46
C ARG A 10 7.26 7.12 -4.22
N LEU A 11 7.96 8.04 -3.55
CA LEU A 11 8.47 9.26 -4.19
C LEU A 11 9.44 8.92 -5.31
N PHE A 12 10.30 7.93 -5.12
CA PHE A 12 11.20 7.44 -6.15
C PHE A 12 10.43 6.90 -7.36
N ILE A 13 9.35 6.13 -7.18
CA ILE A 13 8.53 5.65 -8.30
C ILE A 13 7.87 6.81 -9.07
N VAL A 14 7.30 7.79 -8.36
CA VAL A 14 6.65 8.96 -9.01
C VAL A 14 7.67 9.79 -9.76
N TRP A 15 8.85 10.01 -9.19
CA TRP A 15 9.90 10.76 -9.85
C TRP A 15 10.51 9.96 -11.00
N SER A 16 10.99 8.74 -10.75
CA SER A 16 11.66 7.94 -11.77
C SER A 16 10.77 7.54 -12.95
N ILE A 17 9.49 7.24 -12.73
CA ILE A 17 8.59 6.79 -13.80
C ILE A 17 7.66 7.93 -14.25
N GLY A 18 7.10 8.70 -13.32
CA GLY A 18 6.21 9.83 -13.64
C GLY A 18 6.95 10.99 -14.30
N TYR A 19 8.07 11.45 -13.75
CA TYR A 19 8.83 12.56 -14.35
C TYR A 19 9.49 12.17 -15.68
N SER A 20 9.93 10.91 -15.82
CA SER A 20 10.60 10.44 -17.06
C SER A 20 9.62 10.19 -18.22
N ILE A 21 8.32 9.97 -17.95
CA ILE A 21 7.32 9.61 -18.96
C ILE A 21 6.05 10.43 -18.72
N GLU A 22 6.09 11.68 -19.19
CA GLU A 22 5.00 12.66 -19.06
C GLU A 22 3.67 12.14 -19.63
N GLN A 23 3.74 11.31 -20.69
CA GLN A 23 2.57 10.69 -21.34
C GLN A 23 1.83 9.68 -20.45
N SER A 24 2.49 9.09 -19.44
CA SER A 24 1.84 8.14 -18.53
C SER A 24 1.03 8.85 -17.44
N GLN A 25 1.34 10.12 -17.13
CA GLN A 25 0.70 10.88 -16.06
C GLN A 25 -0.78 11.19 -16.34
N SER A 26 -1.17 11.28 -17.61
CA SER A 26 -2.56 11.56 -18.00
C SER A 26 -3.50 10.36 -17.81
N HIS A 27 -2.95 9.17 -17.52
CA HIS A 27 -3.74 7.97 -17.36
C HIS A 27 -4.39 7.91 -15.96
N TRP A 28 -5.64 7.46 -15.87
CA TRP A 28 -6.42 7.34 -14.63
C TRP A 28 -5.73 6.51 -13.53
N SER A 29 -4.82 5.63 -13.94
CA SER A 29 -4.00 4.79 -13.08
C SER A 29 -3.07 5.63 -12.18
N PHE A 30 -2.53 6.75 -12.66
CA PHE A 30 -1.72 7.64 -11.82
C PHE A 30 -2.55 8.27 -10.69
N THR A 31 -3.75 8.76 -11.00
CA THR A 31 -4.64 9.38 -10.02
C THR A 31 -5.10 8.37 -8.96
N THR A 32 -5.49 7.16 -9.36
CA THR A 32 -5.94 6.12 -8.43
C THR A 32 -4.82 5.62 -7.51
N MET A 33 -3.59 5.53 -8.02
CA MET A 33 -2.38 5.24 -7.24
C MET A 33 -2.15 6.29 -6.15
N VAL A 34 -2.10 7.57 -6.53
CA VAL A 34 -1.85 8.68 -5.60
C VAL A 34 -2.96 8.80 -4.55
N VAL A 35 -4.23 8.69 -4.95
CA VAL A 35 -5.36 8.73 -4.01
C VAL A 35 -5.30 7.57 -3.02
N SER A 36 -5.00 6.36 -3.50
CA SER A 36 -4.81 5.19 -2.61
C SER A 36 -3.68 5.47 -1.61
N TRP A 37 -2.54 5.99 -2.07
CA TRP A 37 -1.43 6.32 -1.17
C TRP A 37 -1.80 7.38 -0.13
N CYS A 38 -2.47 8.46 -0.53
CA CYS A 38 -2.93 9.51 0.39
C CYS A 38 -3.84 8.93 1.48
N ILE A 39 -4.81 8.09 1.12
CA ILE A 39 -5.71 7.46 2.09
C ILE A 39 -4.92 6.53 3.03
N THR A 40 -3.94 5.75 2.54
CA THR A 40 -3.10 4.91 3.43
C THR A 40 -2.31 5.74 4.44
N GLU A 41 -1.79 6.90 4.03
CA GLU A 41 -1.01 7.80 4.87
C GLU A 41 -1.89 8.45 5.95
N VAL A 42 -3.07 8.95 5.57
CA VAL A 42 -4.04 9.54 6.51
C VAL A 42 -4.38 8.56 7.63
N ILE A 43 -4.75 7.32 7.28
CA ILE A 43 -5.11 6.29 8.28
C ILE A 43 -3.92 5.98 9.21
N ARG A 44 -2.70 5.94 8.65
CA ARG A 44 -1.49 5.65 9.42
C ARG A 44 -1.19 6.77 10.41
N TYR A 45 -1.19 8.02 9.97
CA TYR A 45 -0.90 9.16 10.84
C TYR A 45 -1.98 9.35 11.90
N VAL A 46 -3.25 9.15 11.54
CA VAL A 46 -4.35 9.14 12.50
C VAL A 46 -4.13 8.06 13.57
N TYR A 47 -3.75 6.83 13.18
CA TYR A 47 -3.41 5.78 14.15
C TYR A 47 -2.25 6.19 15.06
N TYR A 48 -1.18 6.79 14.53
CA TYR A 48 -0.05 7.24 15.34
C TYR A 48 -0.42 8.38 16.30
N ALA A 49 -1.26 9.32 15.88
CA ALA A 49 -1.76 10.40 16.74
C ALA A 49 -2.53 9.85 17.94
N PHE A 50 -3.49 8.94 17.70
CA PHE A 50 -4.25 8.31 18.79
C PHE A 50 -3.39 7.39 19.68
N ASN A 51 -2.38 6.73 19.11
CA ASN A 51 -1.46 5.92 19.88
C ASN A 51 -0.59 6.76 20.84
N LEU A 52 -0.33 8.02 20.49
CA LEU A 52 0.40 8.97 21.33
C LEU A 52 -0.45 9.51 22.49
N ILE A 53 -1.77 9.63 22.28
CA ILE A 53 -2.75 10.10 23.27
C ILE A 53 -3.12 9.00 24.29
N GLY A 54 -2.61 7.77 24.12
CA GLY A 54 -2.74 6.68 25.09
C GLY A 54 -4.02 5.85 24.95
N GLY A 55 -4.82 6.08 23.90
CA GLY A 55 -6.03 5.31 23.63
C GLY A 55 -6.36 5.29 22.15
N VAL A 56 -6.09 4.17 21.48
CA VAL A 56 -6.49 3.98 20.07
C VAL A 56 -7.92 3.45 20.02
N PRO A 57 -8.88 4.19 19.44
CA PRO A 57 -10.23 3.68 19.26
C PRO A 57 -10.21 2.38 18.45
N SER A 58 -11.01 1.40 18.87
CA SER A 58 -11.17 0.12 18.17
C SER A 58 -11.59 0.31 16.71
N LEU A 59 -12.35 1.37 16.42
CA LEU A 59 -12.79 1.76 15.09
C LEU A 59 -11.62 2.14 14.16
N ILE A 60 -10.61 2.87 14.66
CA ILE A 60 -9.43 3.29 13.87
C ILE A 60 -8.54 2.09 13.57
N THR A 61 -8.41 1.18 14.55
CA THR A 61 -7.70 -0.09 14.39
C THR A 61 -8.41 -0.97 13.37
N TRP A 62 -9.74 -1.06 13.44
CA TRP A 62 -10.55 -1.81 12.47
C TRP A 62 -10.46 -1.22 11.06
N LEU A 63 -10.53 0.11 10.94
CA LEU A 63 -10.38 0.81 9.67
C LEU A 63 -9.05 0.43 9.05
N ARG A 64 -7.94 0.61 9.77
CA ARG A 64 -6.59 0.26 9.30
C ARG A 64 -6.47 -1.16 8.71
N TYR A 65 -7.09 -2.15 9.34
CA TYR A 65 -7.02 -3.54 8.87
C TYR A 65 -8.08 -3.91 7.82
N THR A 66 -9.10 -3.07 7.61
CA THR A 66 -10.18 -3.30 6.65
C THR A 66 -9.96 -2.53 5.35
N THR A 67 -9.49 -1.28 5.43
CA THR A 67 -9.19 -0.48 4.23
C THR A 67 -8.05 -1.09 3.41
N PHE A 68 -7.19 -1.90 4.04
CA PHE A 68 -6.18 -2.69 3.34
C PHE A 68 -6.76 -3.53 2.18
N PHE A 69 -7.96 -4.10 2.32
CA PHE A 69 -8.56 -4.93 1.27
C PHE A 69 -8.90 -4.16 -0.01
N ILE A 70 -9.20 -2.86 0.11
CA ILE A 70 -9.61 -2.01 -1.02
C ILE A 70 -8.41 -1.24 -1.57
N LEU A 71 -7.57 -0.71 -0.68
CA LEU A 71 -6.43 0.11 -1.08
C LEU A 71 -5.29 -0.70 -1.68
N TYR A 72 -5.13 -1.96 -1.27
CA TYR A 72 -4.04 -2.78 -1.77
C TYR A 72 -4.23 -3.17 -3.25
N PRO A 73 -5.40 -3.67 -3.69
CA PRO A 73 -5.66 -3.89 -5.11
C PRO A 73 -5.67 -2.60 -5.92
N THR A 74 -6.22 -1.52 -5.35
CA THR A 74 -6.31 -0.23 -6.07
C THR A 74 -4.93 0.40 -6.24
N GLY A 75 -4.06 0.37 -5.23
CA GLY A 75 -2.71 0.93 -5.29
C GLY A 75 -1.75 0.07 -6.11
N ALA A 76 -1.58 -1.20 -5.74
CA ALA A 76 -0.65 -2.09 -6.44
C ALA A 76 -1.11 -2.40 -7.88
N GLY A 77 -2.42 -2.52 -8.11
CA GLY A 77 -2.97 -2.71 -9.44
C GLY A 77 -2.77 -1.48 -10.33
N SER A 78 -2.91 -0.27 -9.77
CA SER A 78 -2.62 0.95 -10.52
C SER A 78 -1.12 1.11 -10.77
N GLU A 79 -0.23 0.76 -9.84
CA GLU A 79 1.23 0.74 -10.10
C GLU A 79 1.60 -0.21 -11.25
N PHE A 80 0.99 -1.39 -11.30
CA PHE A 80 1.19 -2.35 -12.39
C PHE A 80 0.70 -1.81 -13.74
N VAL A 81 -0.53 -1.26 -13.78
CA VAL A 81 -1.10 -0.68 -15.01
C VAL A 81 -0.27 0.52 -15.49
N PHE A 82 0.19 1.36 -14.57
CA PHE A 82 1.04 2.51 -14.87
C PHE A 82 2.37 2.09 -15.49
N ALA A 83 3.04 1.10 -14.88
CA ALA A 83 4.28 0.53 -15.42
C ALA A 83 4.07 -0.18 -16.76
N TYR A 84 2.91 -0.83 -16.96
CA TYR A 84 2.56 -1.45 -18.23
C TYR A 84 2.31 -0.43 -19.34
N CYS A 85 1.59 0.66 -19.05
CA CYS A 85 1.37 1.75 -19.99
C CYS A 85 2.66 2.51 -20.34
N ALA A 86 3.65 2.51 -19.43
CA ALA A 86 4.95 3.13 -19.66
C ALA A 86 5.86 2.35 -20.63
N LEU A 87 5.75 1.02 -20.70
CA LEU A 87 6.58 0.14 -21.54
C LEU A 87 6.79 0.61 -23.00
N PRO A 88 5.75 0.96 -23.78
CA PRO A 88 5.91 1.35 -25.18
C PRO A 88 6.63 2.69 -25.39
N PHE A 89 6.74 3.52 -24.35
CA PHE A 89 7.37 4.85 -24.44
C PHE A 89 8.85 4.84 -24.04
N ILE A 90 9.37 3.72 -23.54
CA ILE A 90 10.76 3.61 -23.07
C ILE A 90 11.69 3.32 -24.26
N GLN A 91 12.52 4.30 -24.62
CA GLN A 91 13.53 4.13 -25.68
C GLN A 91 14.83 3.49 -25.18
N ASN A 92 15.10 3.55 -23.87
CA ASN A 92 16.33 2.99 -23.29
C ASN A 92 16.16 1.51 -22.95
N ILE A 93 16.97 0.66 -23.58
CA ILE A 93 16.89 -0.80 -23.42
C ILE A 93 17.12 -1.29 -21.98
N TYR A 94 18.00 -0.62 -21.21
CA TYR A 94 18.26 -0.97 -19.82
C TYR A 94 17.04 -0.65 -18.93
N LEU A 95 16.39 0.49 -19.17
CA LEU A 95 15.16 0.86 -18.47
C LEU A 95 14.00 -0.08 -18.85
N TYR A 96 13.92 -0.51 -20.10
CA TYR A 96 12.91 -1.47 -20.57
C TYR A 96 13.02 -2.80 -19.82
N TYR A 97 14.22 -3.40 -19.77
CA TYR A 97 14.43 -4.65 -19.03
C TYR A 97 14.20 -4.49 -17.52
N PHE A 98 14.56 -3.34 -16.94
CA PHE A 98 14.32 -3.06 -15.53
C PHE A 98 12.81 -2.99 -15.20
N VAL A 99 12.00 -2.34 -16.05
CA VAL A 99 10.54 -2.28 -15.87
C VAL A 99 9.91 -3.66 -16.07
N CYS A 100 10.32 -4.42 -17.09
CA CYS A 100 9.88 -5.80 -17.28
C CYS A 100 10.20 -6.69 -16.07
N PHE A 101 11.41 -6.60 -15.53
CA PHE A 101 11.82 -7.32 -14.33
C PHE A 101 10.95 -6.96 -13.12
N THR A 102 10.67 -5.66 -12.94
CA THR A 102 9.80 -5.16 -11.87
C THR A 102 8.37 -5.70 -12.00
N LEU A 103 7.81 -5.73 -13.21
CA LEU A 103 6.48 -6.30 -13.48
C LEU A 103 6.43 -7.81 -13.20
N VAL A 104 7.49 -8.56 -13.54
CA VAL A 104 7.59 -9.99 -13.23
C VAL A 104 7.66 -10.22 -11.72
N LEU A 105 8.46 -9.42 -11.00
CA LEU A 105 8.54 -9.49 -9.54
C LEU A 105 7.22 -9.12 -8.85
N TYR A 106 6.39 -8.27 -9.47
CA TYR A 106 5.09 -7.89 -8.92
C TYR A 106 4.17 -9.11 -8.71
N PHE A 107 4.24 -10.11 -9.60
CA PHE A 107 3.37 -11.29 -9.55
C PHE A 107 3.57 -12.17 -8.30
N PRO A 108 4.79 -12.57 -7.90
CA PRO A 108 5.02 -13.29 -6.64
C PRO A 108 4.98 -12.38 -5.41
N LEU A 109 5.38 -11.11 -5.53
CA LEU A 109 5.49 -10.21 -4.37
C LEU A 109 4.13 -9.76 -3.84
N PHE A 110 3.17 -9.54 -4.74
CA PHE A 110 1.81 -9.11 -4.40
C PHE A 110 1.07 -10.07 -3.44
N PRO A 111 0.93 -11.39 -3.74
CA PRO A 111 0.23 -12.32 -2.86
C PRO A 111 0.96 -12.49 -1.52
N VAL A 112 2.29 -12.54 -1.51
CA VAL A 112 3.08 -12.72 -0.27
C VAL A 112 2.80 -11.57 0.72
N GLN A 113 2.85 -10.32 0.24
CA GLN A 113 2.58 -9.16 1.07
C GLN A 113 1.11 -9.09 1.51
N TYR A 114 0.19 -9.47 0.63
CA TYR A 114 -1.24 -9.54 0.93
C TYR A 114 -1.57 -10.56 2.03
N PHE A 115 -1.04 -11.79 1.92
CA PHE A 115 -1.22 -12.82 2.93
C PHE A 115 -0.58 -12.45 4.27
N HIS A 116 0.57 -11.76 4.24
CA HIS A 116 1.21 -11.27 5.46
C HIS A 116 0.31 -10.31 6.24
N MET A 117 -0.36 -9.37 5.56
CA MET A 117 -1.30 -8.42 6.18
C MET A 117 -2.57 -9.10 6.70
N ILE A 118 -3.06 -10.14 6.01
CA ILE A 118 -4.15 -11.00 6.53
C ILE A 118 -3.71 -11.72 7.81
N SER A 119 -2.49 -12.23 7.85
CA SER A 119 -1.92 -12.88 9.05
C SER A 119 -1.82 -11.88 10.21
N GLN A 120 -1.37 -10.65 9.95
CA GLN A 120 -1.36 -9.57 10.95
C GLN A 120 -2.76 -9.24 11.45
N ARG A 121 -3.76 -9.15 10.55
CA ARG A 121 -5.16 -8.94 10.94
C ARG A 121 -5.66 -10.01 11.92
N ARG A 122 -5.37 -11.29 11.67
CA ARG A 122 -5.74 -12.38 12.60
C ARG A 122 -5.09 -12.21 13.97
N LYS A 123 -3.84 -11.72 14.03
CA LYS A 123 -3.14 -11.50 15.31
C LYS A 123 -3.74 -10.36 16.14
N TYR A 124 -4.10 -9.24 15.50
CA TYR A 124 -4.58 -8.04 16.20
C TYR A 124 -6.10 -8.04 16.44
N LEU A 125 -6.90 -8.56 15.50
CA LEU A 125 -8.36 -8.61 15.63
C LEU A 125 -8.90 -9.98 16.10
N GLY A 126 -8.16 -11.08 15.91
CA GLY A 126 -8.60 -12.42 16.29
C GLY A 126 -8.47 -12.74 17.79
N ARG A 127 -7.67 -11.97 18.54
CA ARG A 127 -7.52 -12.14 20.00
C ARG A 127 -8.62 -11.45 20.84
N GLY A 128 -9.55 -10.73 20.20
CA GLY A 128 -10.60 -9.97 20.89
C GLY A 128 -11.80 -10.76 21.44
N ARG A 129 -11.80 -12.10 21.40
CA ARG A 129 -12.96 -12.91 21.82
C ARG A 129 -12.70 -13.87 22.99
N SER A 130 -11.59 -13.72 23.72
CA SER A 130 -11.23 -14.57 24.87
C SER A 130 -11.11 -13.87 26.23
N SER A 131 -11.40 -12.57 26.36
CA SER A 131 -11.23 -11.86 27.64
C SER A 131 -12.51 -11.17 28.13
N GLY A 132 -13.67 -11.81 27.95
CA GLY A 132 -14.97 -11.22 28.29
C GLY A 132 -16.03 -12.20 28.79
N LYS A 133 -15.64 -13.34 29.39
CA LYS A 133 -16.56 -14.14 30.21
C LYS A 133 -15.86 -14.70 31.45
N ALA A 134 -16.57 -14.58 32.57
CA ALA A 134 -16.32 -15.16 33.90
C ALA A 134 -15.37 -14.39 34.84
N LYS A 135 -15.90 -13.32 35.44
CA LYS A 135 -15.87 -13.19 36.90
C LYS A 135 -17.28 -12.86 37.40
N THR A 136 -18.04 -13.93 37.61
CA THR A 136 -19.19 -13.95 38.53
C THR A 136 -18.74 -14.81 39.70
N GLN A 137 -18.42 -14.18 40.81
CA GLN A 137 -18.61 -14.62 42.19
C GLN A 137 -18.00 -13.57 43.12
#